data_AF-A0A9Q0ZLL9-F1
#
_entry.id   AF-A0A9Q0ZLL9-F1
#
_cell.length_a   1.000
_cell.length_b   1.000
_cell.length_c   1.000
_cell.angle_alpha   90.00
_cell.angle_beta   90.00
_cell.angle_gamma   90.00
#
_symmetry.space_group_name_H-M   'P 1'
#
loop_
_entity.id
_entity.type
_entity.pdbx_description
1 polymer ?
#
loop_
_entity_poly.entity_id
_entity_poly.type
_entity_poly.pdbx_seq_one_letter_code
_entity_poly.pdbx_strand_id
1 'polypeptide(L)'
;MQSLRSTNFGKQLKSPDIPEHTAVMLPEVVICVEIYHCIRKWVKTQEFLVLGGQTLTEMRDKIYCLTDQMMQKAGQHDPSGYFLVEDVFCNDLRDTSAIDYSEPIIDWLRNKKADAFRKWECIISGDLQQKQKAVVGESTTPCLPQFRRREMQNTRFCDLRFCLGAGYLYCHQVDFFPAYVG
;
A
#
# COMPACT_ATOMS: atom_id res chain seq x y z
N MET A 1 -41.36 -22.93 42.20
CA MET A 1 -40.21 -22.02 42.18
C MET A 1 -38.93 -22.85 42.17
N GLN A 2 -38.27 -22.95 41.01
CA GLN A 2 -36.93 -23.52 40.88
C GLN A 2 -36.04 -22.42 40.30
N SER A 3 -35.01 -22.05 41.07
CA SER A 3 -34.04 -21.02 40.74
C SER A 3 -33.03 -21.58 39.74
N LEU A 4 -33.08 -21.10 38.50
CA LEU A 4 -32.05 -21.39 37.50
C LEU A 4 -30.83 -20.49 37.77
N ARG A 5 -29.72 -21.12 38.18
CA ARG A 5 -28.42 -20.46 38.40
C ARG A 5 -27.82 -20.08 37.06
N SER A 6 -27.65 -18.77 36.83
CA SER A 6 -26.89 -18.23 35.70
C SER A 6 -25.39 -18.51 35.93
N THR A 7 -24.77 -19.26 35.02
CA THR A 7 -23.32 -19.48 35.01
C THR A 7 -22.64 -18.34 34.26
N ASN A 8 -21.96 -17.47 35.00
CA ASN A 8 -21.11 -16.42 34.44
C ASN A 8 -19.90 -17.05 33.73
N PHE A 9 -19.97 -17.23 32.41
CA PHE A 9 -18.79 -17.42 31.57
C PHE A 9 -18.10 -16.08 31.32
N GLY A 10 -17.53 -15.51 32.38
CA GLY A 10 -16.57 -14.43 32.25
C GLY A 10 -15.23 -14.99 31.78
N LYS A 11 -15.06 -15.19 30.46
CA LYS A 11 -13.71 -15.28 29.89
C LYS A 11 -13.05 -13.92 30.10
N GLN A 12 -12.09 -13.85 31.02
CA GLN A 12 -11.19 -12.70 31.10
C GLN A 12 -10.54 -12.52 29.71
N LEU A 13 -10.84 -11.37 29.11
CA LEU A 13 -10.11 -10.87 27.96
C LEU A 13 -8.68 -10.60 28.46
N LYS A 14 -7.70 -11.34 27.95
CA LYS A 14 -6.29 -11.01 28.18
C LYS A 14 -6.08 -9.58 27.67
N SER A 15 -5.55 -8.72 28.53
CA SER A 15 -5.11 -7.39 28.13
C SER A 15 -4.14 -7.52 26.95
N PRO A 16 -4.27 -6.70 25.89
CA PRO A 16 -3.25 -6.65 24.86
C PRO A 16 -1.91 -6.26 25.52
N ASP A 17 -0.84 -6.96 25.16
CA ASP A 17 0.52 -6.63 25.61
C ASP A 17 0.76 -5.14 25.35
N ILE A 18 0.97 -4.38 26.42
CA ILE A 18 1.33 -2.96 26.33
C ILE A 18 2.69 -2.94 25.62
N PRO A 19 2.82 -2.30 24.43
CA PRO A 19 4.12 -2.20 23.78
C PRO A 19 5.07 -1.46 24.71
N GLU A 20 6.22 -2.08 24.98
CA GLU A 20 7.35 -1.50 25.69
C GLU A 20 7.57 -0.06 25.23
N HIS A 21 7.54 0.90 26.16
CA HIS A 21 7.84 2.30 25.86
C HIS A 21 9.30 2.39 25.40
N THR A 22 9.49 2.46 24.09
CA THR A 22 10.81 2.59 23.48
C THR A 22 11.23 4.06 23.56
N ALA A 23 12.41 4.32 24.11
CA ALA A 23 12.99 5.66 24.11
C ALA A 23 13.24 6.11 22.65
N VAL A 24 12.63 7.23 22.27
CA VAL A 24 12.79 7.83 20.94
C VAL A 24 14.14 8.53 20.87
N MET A 25 14.98 8.15 19.91
CA MET A 25 16.32 8.72 19.75
C MET A 25 16.24 9.96 18.86
N LEU A 26 16.38 11.14 19.47
CA LEU A 26 16.20 12.42 18.77
C LEU A 26 17.40 12.77 17.86
N PRO A 27 17.16 13.43 16.70
CA PRO A 27 15.87 13.91 16.20
C PRO A 27 15.07 12.82 15.45
N GLU A 28 13.79 12.67 15.80
CA GLU A 28 12.89 11.69 15.19
C GLU A 28 11.58 12.37 14.74
N VAL A 29 11.01 11.90 13.63
CA VAL A 29 9.76 12.41 13.06
C VAL A 29 8.67 11.36 13.27
N VAL A 30 7.49 11.82 13.70
CA VAL A 30 6.28 11.00 13.76
C VAL A 30 5.42 11.31 12.54
N ILE A 31 5.05 10.27 11.80
CA ILE A 31 4.21 10.35 10.60
C ILE A 31 2.87 9.70 10.93
N CYS A 32 1.77 10.38 10.62
CA CYS A 32 0.44 9.78 10.63
C CYS A 32 0.18 9.15 9.26
N VAL A 33 -0.11 7.85 9.23
CA VAL A 33 -0.43 7.12 8.01
C VAL A 33 -1.86 6.62 8.08
N GLU A 34 -2.67 7.05 7.13
CA GLU A 34 -4.07 6.67 6.99
C GLU A 34 -4.23 5.62 5.90
N ILE A 35 -4.96 4.54 6.20
CA ILE A 35 -5.33 3.50 5.23
C ILE A 35 -6.78 3.70 4.83
N TYR A 36 -7.03 3.71 3.53
CA TYR A 36 -8.36 3.89 2.95
C TYR A 36 -8.84 2.62 2.26
N HIS A 37 -10.16 2.42 2.22
CA HIS A 37 -10.76 1.28 1.55
C HIS A 37 -10.54 1.35 0.03
N CYS A 38 -10.10 0.25 -0.59
CA CYS A 38 -9.77 0.19 -2.04
C CYS A 38 -10.94 0.59 -2.97
N ILE A 39 -12.15 0.10 -2.68
CA ILE A 39 -13.39 0.45 -3.40
C ILE A 39 -13.96 1.80 -2.93
N ARG A 40 -14.14 1.98 -1.61
CA ARG A 40 -14.71 3.21 -1.03
C ARG A 40 -13.60 4.16 -0.61
N LYS A 41 -12.95 4.80 -1.58
CA LYS A 41 -11.73 5.61 -1.37
C LYS A 41 -11.82 6.73 -0.34
N TRP A 42 -13.03 7.20 -0.01
CA TRP A 42 -13.27 8.22 1.02
C TRP A 42 -13.46 7.65 2.45
N VAL A 43 -13.49 6.33 2.60
CA VAL A 43 -13.65 5.68 3.90
C VAL A 43 -12.27 5.29 4.44
N LYS A 44 -11.84 6.00 5.49
CA LYS A 44 -10.66 5.61 6.27
C LYS A 44 -10.97 4.33 7.04
N THR A 45 -10.12 3.31 6.88
CA THR A 45 -10.26 2.01 7.55
C THR A 45 -9.36 1.92 8.77
N GLN A 46 -8.14 2.43 8.69
CA GLN A 46 -7.15 2.35 9.77
C GLN A 46 -6.26 3.60 9.78
N GLU A 47 -5.65 3.88 10.93
CA GLU A 47 -4.73 5.00 11.14
C GLU A 47 -3.59 4.54 12.06
N PHE A 48 -2.36 4.91 11.70
CA PHE A 48 -1.15 4.55 12.44
C PHE A 48 -0.27 5.77 12.67
N LEU A 49 0.34 5.85 13.85
CA LEU A 49 1.48 6.73 14.08
C LEU A 49 2.75 5.89 13.93
N VAL A 50 3.61 6.27 12.99
CA VAL A 50 4.87 5.57 12.72
C VAL A 50 6.04 6.54 12.88
N LEU A 51 7.17 6.00 13.33
CA LEU A 51 8.42 6.76 13.40
C LEU A 51 9.13 6.72 12.06
N GLY A 52 9.87 7.80 11.75
CA GLY A 52 10.73 7.85 10.57
C GLY A 52 11.72 6.68 10.50
N GLY A 53 12.24 6.23 11.64
CA GLY A 53 13.19 5.11 11.71
C GLY A 53 12.58 3.72 11.53
N GLN A 54 11.24 3.57 11.58
CA GLN A 54 10.60 2.27 11.40
C GLN A 54 10.64 1.82 9.94
N THR A 55 10.79 0.52 9.75
CA THR A 55 10.69 -0.14 8.46
C THR A 55 9.26 -0.17 7.95
N LEU A 56 9.09 -0.21 6.63
CA LEU A 56 7.77 -0.34 6.02
C LEU A 56 7.09 -1.67 6.36
N THR A 57 7.87 -2.74 6.56
CA THR A 57 7.36 -4.04 6.99
C THR A 57 6.76 -4.01 8.39
N GLU A 58 7.37 -3.26 9.33
CA GLU A 58 6.80 -3.10 10.68
C GLU A 58 5.41 -2.47 10.64
N MET A 59 5.19 -1.49 9.76
CA MET A 59 3.86 -0.92 9.56
C MET A 59 2.94 -1.91 8.84
N ARG A 60 3.41 -2.55 7.75
CA ARG A 60 2.62 -3.53 6.98
C ARG A 60 2.05 -4.61 7.89
N ASP A 61 2.85 -5.16 8.79
CA ASP A 61 2.45 -6.24 9.70
C ASP A 61 1.36 -5.81 10.71
N LYS A 62 1.10 -4.50 10.85
CA LYS A 62 0.01 -3.95 11.66
C LYS A 62 -1.25 -3.65 10.87
N ILE A 63 -1.21 -3.65 9.53
CA ILE A 63 -2.38 -3.44 8.70
C ILE A 63 -3.26 -4.68 8.80
N TYR A 64 -4.45 -4.52 9.40
CA TYR A 64 -5.44 -5.58 9.45
C TYR A 64 -6.28 -5.61 8.16
N CYS A 65 -6.41 -6.79 7.56
CA CYS A 65 -7.39 -7.02 6.50
C CYS A 65 -8.14 -8.33 6.72
N LEU A 66 -9.47 -8.27 6.55
CA LEU A 66 -10.32 -9.44 6.67
C LEU A 66 -10.03 -10.46 5.55
N THR A 67 -9.72 -10.00 4.34
CA THR A 67 -9.35 -10.88 3.22
C THR A 67 -8.09 -11.67 3.55
N ASP A 68 -7.09 -11.05 4.18
CA ASP A 68 -5.87 -11.74 4.63
C ASP A 68 -6.20 -12.92 5.51
N GLN A 69 -7.04 -12.67 6.53
CA GLN A 69 -7.47 -13.70 7.47
C GLN A 69 -8.28 -14.82 6.79
N MET A 70 -9.13 -14.48 5.82
CA MET A 70 -9.92 -15.47 5.08
C MET A 70 -9.03 -16.36 4.21
N MET A 71 -8.11 -15.78 3.45
CA MET A 71 -7.21 -16.53 2.57
C MET A 71 -6.21 -17.37 3.38
N GLN A 72 -5.74 -16.89 4.53
CA GLN A 72 -4.93 -17.70 5.45
C GLN A 72 -5.68 -18.96 5.90
N LYS A 73 -6.96 -18.81 6.31
CA LYS A 73 -7.80 -19.96 6.68
C LYS A 73 -8.07 -20.92 5.52
N ALA A 74 -8.12 -20.40 4.29
CA ALA A 74 -8.31 -21.19 3.08
C ALA A 74 -7.02 -21.83 2.55
N GLY A 75 -5.85 -21.53 3.13
CA GLY A 75 -4.56 -21.96 2.59
C GLY A 75 -4.20 -21.35 1.24
N GLN A 76 -4.85 -20.23 0.87
CA GLN A 76 -4.67 -19.50 -0.40
C GLN A 76 -4.07 -18.12 -0.16
N HIS A 77 -3.38 -17.93 0.96
CA HIS A 77 -2.77 -16.65 1.29
C HIS A 77 -1.61 -16.36 0.34
N ASP A 78 -1.71 -15.26 -0.38
CA ASP A 78 -0.61 -14.69 -1.16
C ASP A 78 0.21 -13.75 -0.26
N PRO A 79 1.50 -14.05 0.00
CA PRO A 79 2.36 -13.18 0.82
C PRO A 79 2.83 -11.94 0.07
N SER A 80 2.60 -11.86 -1.24
CA SER A 80 3.04 -10.75 -2.07
C SER A 80 2.33 -9.45 -1.71
N GLY A 81 3.08 -8.35 -1.74
CA GLY A 81 2.50 -7.02 -1.60
C GLY A 81 3.56 -5.94 -1.70
N TYR A 82 3.13 -4.72 -2.01
CA TYR A 82 4.03 -3.58 -2.16
C TYR A 82 3.37 -2.29 -1.71
N PHE A 83 4.21 -1.34 -1.29
CA PHE A 83 3.86 0.08 -1.29
C PHE A 83 4.43 0.72 -2.55
N LEU A 84 3.65 1.53 -3.24
CA LEU A 84 4.13 2.41 -4.30
C LEU A 84 4.01 3.85 -3.80
N VAL A 85 5.18 4.41 -3.47
CA VAL A 85 5.33 5.78 -2.96
C VAL A 85 6.12 6.57 -3.99
N GLU A 86 5.52 7.63 -4.52
CA GLU A 86 6.04 8.36 -5.69
C GLU A 86 6.34 7.41 -6.87
N ASP A 87 7.59 7.30 -7.28
CA ASP A 87 8.09 6.39 -8.32
C ASP A 87 8.83 5.16 -7.74
N VAL A 88 8.64 4.83 -6.47
CA VAL A 88 9.36 3.73 -5.80
C VAL A 88 8.41 2.61 -5.40
N PHE A 89 8.59 1.45 -6.01
CA PHE A 89 8.01 0.18 -5.56
C PHE A 89 8.82 -0.38 -4.40
N CYS A 90 8.21 -0.43 -3.23
CA CYS A 90 8.73 -1.13 -2.05
C CYS A 90 8.05 -2.49 -1.96
N ASN A 91 8.64 -3.51 -2.58
CA ASN A 91 8.09 -4.86 -2.61
C ASN A 91 8.46 -5.62 -1.33
N ASP A 92 7.49 -6.30 -0.72
CA ASP A 92 7.77 -7.23 0.36
C ASP A 92 8.15 -8.58 -0.23
N LEU A 93 9.43 -8.89 -0.13
CA LEU A 93 10.04 -10.12 -0.64
C LEU A 93 10.61 -10.95 0.51
N ARG A 94 10.07 -10.80 1.72
CA ARG A 94 10.49 -11.58 2.90
C ARG A 94 10.15 -13.06 2.74
N ASP A 95 9.06 -13.37 2.04
CA ASP A 95 8.67 -14.75 1.70
C ASP A 95 9.24 -15.13 0.33
N THR A 96 9.84 -16.32 0.23
CA THR A 96 10.42 -16.82 -1.04
C THR A 96 9.38 -17.09 -2.13
N SER A 97 8.10 -17.24 -1.77
CA SER A 97 6.98 -17.38 -2.69
C SER A 97 6.34 -16.06 -3.10
N ALA A 98 6.79 -14.93 -2.54
CA ALA A 98 6.30 -13.61 -2.92
C ALA A 98 6.68 -13.25 -4.37
N ILE A 99 5.72 -12.67 -5.08
CA ILE A 99 5.84 -12.23 -6.46
C ILE A 99 6.20 -10.74 -6.49
N ASP A 100 7.23 -10.39 -7.26
CA ASP A 100 7.54 -8.99 -7.56
C ASP A 100 6.56 -8.45 -8.62
N TYR A 101 5.47 -7.82 -8.17
CA TYR A 101 4.47 -7.20 -9.05
C TYR A 101 4.99 -5.96 -9.80
N SER A 102 6.12 -5.39 -9.40
CA SER A 102 6.70 -4.25 -10.09
C SER A 102 7.43 -4.65 -11.38
N GLU A 103 7.92 -5.89 -11.46
CA GLU A 103 8.70 -6.35 -12.61
C GLU A 103 7.91 -6.30 -13.93
N PRO A 104 6.68 -6.83 -14.04
CA PRO A 104 5.91 -6.73 -15.28
C PRO A 104 5.60 -5.29 -15.69
N ILE A 105 5.42 -4.39 -14.71
CA ILE A 105 5.11 -2.97 -14.94
C ILE A 105 6.35 -2.26 -15.50
N ILE A 106 7.50 -2.47 -14.87
CA ILE A 106 8.78 -1.87 -15.28
C ILE A 106 9.21 -2.41 -16.64
N ASP A 107 9.05 -3.71 -16.87
CA ASP A 107 9.34 -4.34 -18.16
C ASP A 107 8.45 -3.77 -19.27
N TRP A 108 7.14 -3.63 -19.01
CA TRP A 108 6.22 -3.00 -19.96
C TRP A 108 6.63 -1.56 -20.31
N LEU A 109 7.01 -0.75 -19.31
CA LEU A 109 7.47 0.62 -19.55
C LEU A 109 8.75 0.70 -20.40
N ARG A 110 9.66 -0.27 -20.21
CA ARG A 110 10.91 -0.35 -20.98
C ARG A 110 10.66 -0.78 -22.43
N ASN A 111 9.83 -1.80 -22.63
CA ASN A 111 9.63 -2.45 -23.93
C ASN A 111 8.56 -1.77 -24.78
N LYS A 112 7.63 -1.02 -24.17
CA LYS A 112 6.51 -0.34 -24.85
C LYS A 112 6.59 1.18 -24.66
N LYS A 113 7.80 1.75 -24.77
CA LYS A 113 8.06 3.17 -24.49
C LYS A 113 7.11 4.14 -25.21
N ALA A 114 6.83 3.92 -26.49
CA ALA A 114 5.91 4.77 -27.26
C ALA A 114 4.46 4.71 -26.73
N ASP A 115 3.96 3.52 -26.42
CA ASP A 115 2.62 3.33 -25.85
C ASP A 115 2.54 3.89 -24.43
N ALA A 116 3.61 3.72 -23.64
CA ALA A 116 3.76 4.30 -22.31
C ALA A 116 3.70 5.82 -22.36
N PHE A 117 4.45 6.47 -23.26
CA PHE A 117 4.39 7.92 -23.44
C PHE A 117 3.00 8.40 -23.82
N ARG A 118 2.33 7.73 -24.77
CA ARG A 118 0.97 8.09 -25.18
C ARG A 118 0.00 8.03 -24.01
N LYS A 119 0.03 6.94 -23.22
CA LYS A 119 -0.84 6.80 -22.04
C LYS A 119 -0.51 7.84 -20.98
N TRP A 120 0.77 8.09 -20.72
CA TRP A 120 1.23 9.09 -19.76
C TRP A 120 0.78 10.50 -20.16
N GLU A 121 0.91 10.86 -21.44
CA GLU A 121 0.46 12.16 -21.94
C GLU A 121 -1.05 12.35 -21.75
N CYS A 122 -1.86 11.31 -21.98
CA CYS A 122 -3.29 11.35 -21.71
C CYS A 122 -3.59 11.56 -20.22
N ILE A 123 -2.85 10.89 -19.32
CA ILE A 123 -3.02 11.03 -17.87
C ILE A 123 -2.72 12.46 -17.42
N ILE A 124 -1.59 13.04 -17.88
CA ILE A 124 -1.16 14.38 -17.47
C ILE A 124 -2.04 15.48 -18.08
N SER A 125 -2.46 15.32 -19.34
CA SER A 125 -3.26 16.34 -20.03
C SER A 125 -4.74 16.27 -19.66
N GLY A 126 -5.22 15.15 -19.11
CA GLY A 126 -6.64 14.87 -18.91
C GLY A 126 -7.41 14.74 -20.25
N ASP A 127 -8.63 14.19 -20.20
CA ASP A 127 -9.48 13.99 -21.38
C ASP A 127 -9.89 15.30 -22.10
N LEU A 128 -9.68 16.48 -21.49
CA LEU A 128 -10.21 17.75 -21.98
C LEU A 128 -9.21 18.67 -22.72
N GLN A 129 -7.89 18.41 -22.68
CA GLN A 129 -6.90 19.39 -23.19
C GLN A 129 -6.40 19.19 -24.62
N GLN A 130 -6.78 18.12 -25.33
CA GLN A 130 -6.37 17.96 -26.75
C GLN A 130 -6.80 19.13 -27.65
N LYS A 131 -7.85 19.87 -27.29
CA LYS A 131 -8.31 21.05 -28.05
C LYS A 131 -7.67 22.38 -27.64
N GLN A 132 -7.02 22.49 -26.47
CA GLN A 132 -6.42 23.75 -25.97
C GLN A 132 -4.89 23.82 -26.14
N LYS A 133 -4.19 22.68 -26.19
CA LYS A 133 -2.74 22.62 -26.44
C LYS A 133 -2.29 23.18 -27.79
N ALA A 134 -3.21 23.38 -28.74
CA ALA A 134 -2.91 24.05 -30.01
C ALA A 134 -2.72 25.58 -29.89
N VAL A 135 -3.10 26.19 -28.75
CA VAL A 135 -3.14 27.66 -28.59
C VAL A 135 -2.00 28.20 -27.71
N VAL A 136 -1.45 27.37 -26.80
CA VAL A 136 -0.35 27.79 -25.90
C VAL A 136 0.80 26.81 -26.11
N GLY A 137 1.80 27.24 -26.87
CA GLY A 137 2.99 26.47 -27.20
C GLY A 137 3.89 26.23 -25.99
N GLU A 138 3.50 25.32 -25.11
CA GLU A 138 4.32 24.89 -23.98
C GLU A 138 4.95 23.52 -24.30
N SER A 139 6.25 23.56 -24.61
CA SER A 139 7.06 22.44 -25.06
C SER A 139 7.82 21.79 -23.91
N THR A 140 7.12 21.29 -22.89
CA THR A 140 7.73 20.33 -21.95
C THR A 140 7.42 18.94 -22.46
N THR A 141 8.41 18.28 -23.06
CA THR A 141 8.31 16.86 -23.43
C THR A 141 7.99 16.08 -22.14
N PRO A 142 6.84 15.39 -22.04
CA PRO A 142 6.49 14.66 -20.82
C PRO A 142 7.57 13.60 -20.58
N CYS A 143 8.26 13.66 -19.43
CA CYS A 143 9.17 12.58 -19.04
C CYS A 143 8.34 11.46 -18.42
N LEU A 144 8.62 10.21 -18.79
CA LEU A 144 8.02 9.06 -18.11
C LEU A 144 8.53 8.98 -16.67
N PRO A 145 7.68 8.57 -15.72
CA PRO A 145 8.13 8.27 -14.37
C PRO A 145 9.22 7.20 -14.42
N GLN A 146 10.30 7.43 -13.67
CA GLN A 146 11.43 6.52 -13.60
C GLN A 146 11.26 5.57 -12.43
N PHE A 147 10.38 4.57 -12.59
CA PHE A 147 10.10 3.65 -11.50
C PHE A 147 11.34 2.89 -11.03
N ARG A 148 11.49 2.79 -9.71
CA ARG A 148 12.58 2.11 -9.02
C ARG A 148 12.01 1.04 -8.09
N ARG A 149 12.85 0.07 -7.76
CA ARG A 149 12.54 -1.01 -6.81
C ARG A 149 13.35 -0.85 -5.53
N ARG A 150 12.73 -1.19 -4.41
CA ARG A 150 13.37 -1.37 -3.10
C ARG A 150 12.75 -2.56 -2.38
N GLU A 151 13.56 -3.19 -1.53
CA GLU A 151 13.10 -4.21 -0.59
C GLU A 151 12.40 -3.55 0.59
N MET A 152 11.16 -3.96 0.88
CA MET A 152 10.34 -3.36 1.94
C MET A 152 10.97 -3.56 3.33
N GLN A 153 11.58 -4.72 3.59
CA GLN A 153 12.20 -5.07 4.87
C GLN A 153 13.42 -4.20 5.23
N ASN A 154 14.05 -3.60 4.22
CA ASN A 154 15.25 -2.78 4.37
C ASN A 154 14.97 -1.28 4.12
N THR A 155 13.71 -0.91 3.93
CA THR A 155 13.30 0.48 3.67
C THR A 155 12.59 1.05 4.88
N ARG A 156 13.05 2.20 5.40
CA ARG A 156 12.38 2.95 6.46
C ARG A 156 11.60 4.13 5.90
N PHE A 157 10.70 4.68 6.71
CA PHE A 157 9.96 5.89 6.33
C PHE A 157 10.88 7.08 6.04
N CYS A 158 11.97 7.25 6.80
CA CYS A 158 12.94 8.31 6.58
C CYS A 158 13.81 8.12 5.32
N ASP A 159 13.81 6.93 4.71
CA ASP A 159 14.53 6.65 3.46
C ASP A 159 13.70 7.00 2.21
N LEU A 160 12.41 7.32 2.38
CA LEU A 160 11.48 7.64 1.30
C LEU A 160 11.35 9.16 1.10
N ARG A 161 11.06 9.54 -0.14
CA ARG A 161 10.62 10.90 -0.49
C ARG A 161 9.14 10.82 -0.82
N PHE A 162 8.34 11.65 -0.18
CA PHE A 162 6.90 11.69 -0.39
C PHE A 162 6.36 13.08 -0.04
N CYS A 163 5.29 13.48 -0.72
CA CYS A 163 4.49 14.64 -0.39
C CYS A 163 3.51 14.35 0.77
N LEU A 164 3.53 15.18 1.81
CA LEU A 164 2.56 15.09 2.92
C LEU A 164 1.14 15.42 2.42
N GLY A 165 0.17 14.61 2.86
CA GLY A 165 -1.24 14.73 2.45
C GLY A 165 -1.56 14.17 1.06
N ALA A 166 -0.55 13.68 0.32
CA ALA A 166 -0.79 12.95 -0.92
C ALA A 166 -1.14 11.47 -0.64
N GLY A 167 -1.94 10.88 -1.53
CA GLY A 167 -2.30 9.47 -1.46
C GLY A 167 -1.28 8.58 -2.19
N TYR A 168 -0.93 7.46 -1.57
CA TYR A 168 -0.05 6.43 -2.13
C TYR A 168 -0.77 5.10 -2.25
N LEU A 169 -0.21 4.18 -3.04
CA LEU A 169 -0.82 2.88 -3.29
C LEU A 169 -0.20 1.82 -2.37
N TYR A 170 -1.07 1.07 -1.69
CA TYR A 170 -0.73 -0.18 -1.02
C TYR A 170 -1.50 -1.31 -1.69
N CYS A 171 -0.79 -2.37 -2.07
CA CYS A 171 -1.37 -3.56 -2.63
C CYS A 171 -0.92 -4.78 -1.82
N HIS A 172 -1.88 -5.58 -1.41
CA HIS A 172 -1.69 -6.89 -0.78
C HIS A 172 -2.87 -7.77 -1.22
N GLN A 173 -2.63 -9.08 -1.34
CA GLN A 173 -3.62 -10.03 -1.87
C GLN A 173 -4.28 -9.56 -3.15
N VAL A 174 -3.63 -9.83 -4.29
CA VAL A 174 -4.22 -9.54 -5.61
C VAL A 174 -5.65 -10.03 -5.61
N ASP A 175 -6.59 -9.08 -5.73
CA ASP A 175 -8.03 -9.33 -5.66
C ASP A 175 -8.35 -10.60 -6.45
N PHE A 176 -8.66 -11.67 -5.72
CA PHE A 176 -9.24 -12.87 -6.28
C PHE A 176 -10.65 -12.47 -6.71
N PHE A 177 -10.80 -11.79 -7.85
CA PHE A 177 -12.04 -11.87 -8.58
C PHE A 177 -12.16 -13.35 -8.97
N PRO A 178 -13.15 -14.11 -8.47
CA PRO A 178 -13.46 -15.37 -9.11
C PRO A 178 -13.83 -15.02 -10.54
N ALA A 179 -13.00 -15.45 -11.49
CA ALA A 179 -13.40 -15.55 -12.86
C ALA A 179 -14.62 -16.48 -12.91
N TYR A 180 -15.82 -15.90 -12.86
CA TYR A 180 -16.99 -16.56 -13.40
C TYR A 180 -16.79 -16.56 -14.91
N VAL A 181 -16.21 -17.65 -15.40
CA VAL A 181 -16.35 -18.06 -16.79
C VAL A 181 -17.81 -18.48 -16.94
N GLY A 182 -18.59 -17.64 -17.63
CA GLY A 182 -19.85 -18.01 -18.27
C GLY A 182 -19.60 -18.24 -19.74
#